data_AF-A0A1E1WLS0-F1
#
_entry.id   AF-A0A1E1WLS0-F1
#
_cell.length_a   1.000
_cell.length_b   1.000
_cell.length_c   1.000
_cell.angle_alpha   90.00
_cell.angle_beta   90.00
_cell.angle_gamma   90.00
#
_symmetry.space_group_name_H-M   'P 1'
#
loop_
_entity.id
_entity.type
_entity.pdbx_description
1 polymer ?
#
loop_
_entity_poly.entity_id
_entity_poly.type
_entity_poly.pdbx_seq_one_letter_code
_entity_poly.pdbx_strand_id
1 'polypeptide(L)'
;MILYLIWGAVFVVAMLLYFRQAYTHFKKRGVKTDSVVPFFGSMLPTLTGKEHMAETLDRLYKAFPNERFVGRFEFTKPMLIVRDLELVKKITIKDFEHFLDHRVFIDEKKDPLFGRNLLSLKGQEWKDMRSTLSPAFTSSKMKLMLPFMAEVGDQLVHTLKDSIKKSNSK
;
A
#
# COMPACT_ATOMS: atom_id res chain seq x y z
N MET A 1 36.90 -7.64 27.20
CA MET A 1 36.89 -8.08 25.78
C MET A 1 36.05 -9.34 25.56
N ILE A 2 36.33 -10.45 26.27
CA ILE A 2 35.59 -11.73 26.14
C ILE A 2 34.09 -11.59 26.47
N LEU A 3 33.72 -10.86 27.52
CA LEU A 3 32.32 -10.64 27.89
C LEU A 3 31.52 -9.93 26.76
N TYR A 4 32.10 -8.94 26.09
CA TYR A 4 31.44 -8.26 24.97
C TYR A 4 31.26 -9.19 23.75
N LEU A 5 32.20 -10.11 23.51
CA LEU A 5 32.05 -11.12 22.46
C LEU A 5 30.93 -12.12 22.78
N ILE A 6 30.81 -12.55 24.05
CA ILE A 6 29.71 -13.43 24.50
C ILE A 6 28.36 -12.72 24.35
N TRP A 7 28.25 -11.48 24.81
CA TRP A 7 27.02 -10.69 24.65
C TRP A 7 26.67 -10.46 23.17
N GLY A 8 27.66 -10.18 22.33
CA GLY A 8 27.47 -10.07 20.88
C GLY A 8 26.97 -11.37 20.25
N ALA A 9 27.56 -12.51 20.61
CA ALA A 9 27.13 -13.82 20.11
C ALA A 9 25.69 -14.16 20.56
N VAL A 10 25.36 -13.92 21.83
CA VAL A 10 23.99 -14.11 22.36
C VAL A 10 22.99 -13.22 21.63
N PHE A 11 23.35 -11.95 21.38
CA PHE A 11 22.51 -11.02 20.62
C PHE A 11 22.26 -11.52 19.19
N VAL A 12 23.31 -11.97 18.49
CA VAL A 12 23.19 -12.50 17.13
C VAL A 12 22.30 -13.75 17.10
N VAL A 13 22.50 -14.69 18.02
CA VAL A 13 21.68 -15.90 18.10
C VAL A 13 20.22 -15.56 18.40
N ALA A 14 19.96 -14.67 19.37
CA ALA A 14 18.61 -14.21 19.69
C ALA A 14 17.94 -13.55 18.46
N MET A 15 18.68 -12.71 17.73
CA MET A 15 18.20 -12.05 16.53
C MET A 15 17.87 -13.06 15.40
N LEU A 16 18.72 -14.07 15.18
CA LEU A 16 18.48 -15.13 14.21
C LEU A 16 17.25 -15.96 14.57
N LEU A 17 17.05 -16.30 15.85
CA LEU A 17 15.87 -17.01 16.33
C LEU A 17 14.59 -16.18 16.14
N TYR A 18 14.64 -14.89 16.45
CA TYR A 18 13.53 -13.97 16.23
C TYR A 18 13.11 -13.91 14.75
N PHE A 19 14.07 -13.70 13.84
CA PHE A 19 13.79 -13.68 12.41
C PHE A 19 13.26 -15.01 11.90
N ARG A 20 13.86 -16.13 12.34
CA ARG A 20 13.38 -17.46 11.99
C ARG A 20 11.92 -17.64 12.41
N GLN A 21 11.57 -17.25 13.65
CA GLN A 21 10.21 -17.35 14.15
C GLN A 21 9.23 -16.48 13.34
N ALA A 22 9.60 -15.22 13.07
CA ALA A 22 8.78 -14.30 12.29
C ALA A 22 8.49 -14.85 10.88
N TYR A 23 9.51 -15.33 10.17
CA TYR A 23 9.38 -15.82 8.80
C TYR A 23 8.74 -17.21 8.68
N THR A 24 8.60 -17.95 9.78
CA THR A 24 7.86 -19.22 9.79
C THR A 24 6.34 -18.99 9.81
N HIS A 25 5.84 -17.75 9.94
CA HIS A 25 4.41 -17.45 10.08
C HIS A 25 3.53 -18.04 8.97
N PHE A 26 3.91 -17.86 7.70
CA PHE A 26 3.17 -18.38 6.55
C PHE A 26 3.44 -19.87 6.31
N LYS A 27 4.68 -20.31 6.52
CA LYS A 27 5.05 -21.73 6.39
C LYS A 27 4.24 -22.62 7.33
N LYS A 28 3.98 -22.19 8.57
CA LYS A 28 3.12 -22.91 9.53
C LYS A 28 1.66 -23.01 9.09
N ARG A 29 1.20 -22.11 8.22
CA ARG A 29 -0.19 -22.04 7.73
C ARG A 29 -0.35 -22.60 6.32
N GLY A 30 0.70 -23.21 5.76
CA GLY A 30 0.68 -23.77 4.40
C GLY A 30 0.60 -22.71 3.30
N VAL A 31 0.91 -21.44 3.60
CA VAL A 31 0.85 -20.35 2.61
C VAL A 31 2.19 -20.24 1.89
N LYS A 32 2.16 -20.27 0.55
CA LYS A 32 3.37 -20.07 -0.26
C LYS A 32 3.86 -18.64 -0.14
N THR A 33 5.17 -18.48 -0.02
CA THR A 33 5.85 -17.18 0.10
C THR A 33 7.02 -17.11 -0.87
N ASP A 34 7.29 -15.92 -1.39
CA ASP A 34 8.53 -15.65 -2.12
C ASP A 34 9.74 -15.68 -1.18
N SER A 35 10.94 -15.66 -1.77
CA SER A 35 12.21 -15.54 -1.08
C SER A 35 12.19 -14.40 -0.06
N VAL A 36 12.73 -14.71 1.12
CA VAL A 36 12.75 -13.81 2.27
C VAL A 36 14.19 -13.65 2.72
N VAL A 37 14.68 -12.42 2.69
CA VAL A 37 16.01 -12.09 3.21
C VAL A 37 15.86 -11.70 4.68
N PRO A 38 16.71 -12.21 5.60
CA PRO A 38 16.70 -11.77 6.98
C PRO A 38 16.74 -10.24 7.11
N PHE A 39 16.03 -9.68 8.09
CA PHE A 39 15.84 -8.24 8.31
C PHE A 39 14.95 -7.52 7.28
N PHE A 40 15.19 -7.72 5.98
CA PHE A 40 14.50 -6.97 4.91
C PHE A 40 13.22 -7.64 4.39
N GLY A 41 13.00 -8.91 4.71
CA GLY A 41 11.87 -9.65 4.16
C GLY A 41 11.99 -9.79 2.63
N SER A 42 10.89 -9.55 1.93
CA SER A 42 10.83 -9.52 0.46
C SER A 42 11.06 -8.10 -0.12
N MET A 43 11.44 -7.12 0.71
CA MET A 43 11.56 -5.70 0.32
C MET A 43 12.94 -5.33 -0.23
N LEU A 44 13.93 -6.24 -0.19
CA LEU A 44 15.31 -5.91 -0.56
C LEU A 44 15.45 -5.33 -1.98
N PRO A 45 14.82 -5.87 -3.03
CA PRO A 45 14.88 -5.29 -4.38
C PRO A 45 14.29 -3.86 -4.43
N THR A 46 13.20 -3.62 -3.70
CA THR A 46 12.54 -2.33 -3.64
C THR A 46 13.37 -1.29 -2.88
N LEU A 47 14.00 -1.68 -1.76
CA LEU A 47 14.85 -0.79 -0.96
C LEU A 47 16.18 -0.45 -1.66
N THR A 48 16.70 -1.38 -2.46
CA THR A 48 17.93 -1.16 -3.24
C THR A 48 17.67 -0.40 -4.55
N GLY A 49 16.42 -0.03 -4.83
CA GLY A 49 16.04 0.67 -6.06
C GLY A 49 16.13 -0.19 -7.32
N LYS A 50 16.26 -1.51 -7.19
CA LYS A 50 16.35 -2.44 -8.32
C LYS A 50 15.00 -2.71 -8.98
N GLU A 51 13.92 -2.67 -8.21
CA GLU A 51 12.55 -2.86 -8.68
C GLU A 51 11.63 -1.82 -8.04
N HIS A 52 10.66 -1.33 -8.80
CA HIS A 52 9.61 -0.50 -8.23
C HIS A 52 8.62 -1.37 -7.43
N MET A 53 8.01 -0.82 -6.37
CA MET A 53 7.08 -1.56 -5.51
C MET A 53 5.92 -2.21 -6.29
N ALA A 54 5.41 -1.51 -7.31
CA ALA A 54 4.34 -2.03 -8.17
C ALA A 54 4.79 -3.23 -9.01
N GLU A 55 6.02 -3.22 -9.52
CA GLU A 55 6.59 -4.32 -10.29
C GLU A 55 6.82 -5.55 -9.41
N THR A 56 7.32 -5.35 -8.19
CA THR A 56 7.46 -6.43 -7.21
C THR A 56 6.09 -7.07 -6.89
N LEU A 57 5.03 -6.26 -6.73
CA LEU A 57 3.68 -6.78 -6.53
C LEU A 57 3.15 -7.56 -7.73
N ASP A 58 3.35 -7.06 -8.95
CA ASP A 58 2.95 -7.72 -10.19
C ASP A 58 3.70 -9.05 -10.39
N ARG A 59 5.02 -9.05 -10.15
CA ARG A 59 5.85 -10.26 -10.19
C ARG A 59 5.36 -11.31 -9.20
N LEU A 60 5.08 -10.91 -7.94
CA LEU A 60 4.55 -11.80 -6.92
C LEU A 60 3.16 -12.33 -7.26
N TYR A 61 2.32 -11.46 -7.83
CA TYR A 61 1.02 -11.87 -8.34
C TYR A 61 1.21 -12.92 -9.44
N LYS A 62 2.10 -12.74 -10.41
CA LYS A 62 2.29 -13.69 -11.52
C LYS A 62 3.01 -14.99 -11.14
N ALA A 63 3.88 -14.97 -10.14
CA ALA A 63 4.76 -16.09 -9.78
C ALA A 63 4.03 -17.37 -9.31
N PHE A 64 2.81 -17.25 -8.76
CA PHE A 64 2.09 -18.38 -8.15
C PHE A 64 0.69 -18.60 -8.75
N PRO A 65 0.56 -18.87 -10.08
CA PRO A 65 -0.70 -18.82 -10.83
C PRO A 65 -1.82 -19.69 -10.25
N ASN A 66 -1.46 -20.79 -9.60
CA ASN A 66 -2.41 -21.77 -9.06
C ASN A 66 -2.83 -21.47 -7.62
N GLU A 67 -2.26 -20.45 -6.98
CA GLU A 67 -2.55 -20.10 -5.59
C GLU A 67 -3.59 -18.99 -5.50
N ARG A 68 -4.58 -19.17 -4.62
CA ARG A 68 -5.63 -18.18 -4.36
C ARG A 68 -5.11 -16.93 -3.65
N PHE A 69 -4.02 -17.07 -2.90
CA PHE A 69 -3.32 -16.00 -2.20
C PHE A 69 -1.86 -16.38 -1.96
N VAL A 70 -1.01 -15.37 -1.80
CA VAL A 70 0.43 -15.52 -1.63
C VAL A 70 0.89 -14.67 -0.45
N GLY A 71 1.73 -15.22 0.42
CA GLY A 71 2.34 -14.44 1.50
C GLY A 71 3.58 -13.70 1.02
N ARG A 72 3.78 -12.48 1.54
CA ARG A 72 5.04 -11.74 1.45
C ARG A 72 5.37 -11.16 2.80
N PHE A 73 6.64 -10.84 3.04
CA PHE A 73 7.04 -10.15 4.25
C PHE A 73 7.55 -8.75 3.92
N GLU A 74 6.98 -7.76 4.59
CA GLU A 74 7.56 -6.42 4.63
C GLU A 74 8.35 -6.27 5.93
N PHE A 75 9.68 -6.29 5.83
CA PHE A 75 10.55 -6.49 6.98
C PHE A 75 10.18 -7.79 7.72
N THR A 76 9.56 -7.70 8.89
CA THR A 76 9.05 -8.83 9.68
C THR A 76 7.53 -8.94 9.65
N LYS A 77 6.82 -7.97 9.05
CA LYS A 77 5.36 -7.96 9.01
C LYS A 77 4.84 -8.90 7.91
N PRO A 78 4.01 -9.90 8.25
CA PRO A 78 3.38 -10.75 7.25
C PRO A 78 2.31 -9.97 6.49
N MET A 79 2.33 -10.07 5.17
CA MET A 79 1.38 -9.44 4.26
C MET A 79 0.82 -10.49 3.31
N LEU A 80 -0.47 -10.43 3.03
CA LEU A 80 -1.13 -11.37 2.13
C LEU A 80 -1.51 -10.66 0.83
N ILE A 81 -1.09 -11.22 -0.31
CA ILE A 81 -1.54 -10.83 -1.63
C ILE A 81 -2.68 -11.76 -2.01
N VAL A 82 -3.88 -11.22 -2.11
CA VAL A 82 -5.08 -11.98 -2.51
C VAL A 82 -5.22 -11.93 -4.02
N ARG A 83 -5.42 -13.09 -4.65
CA ARG A 83 -5.55 -13.20 -6.10
C ARG A 83 -6.94 -13.62 -6.56
N ASP A 84 -7.58 -14.45 -5.76
CA ASP A 84 -8.91 -14.96 -6.05
C ASP A 84 -9.97 -13.86 -5.89
N LEU A 85 -10.73 -13.63 -6.96
CA LEU A 85 -11.80 -12.64 -7.01
C LEU A 85 -12.90 -12.92 -5.98
N GLU A 86 -13.20 -14.18 -5.67
CA GLU A 86 -14.20 -14.51 -4.64
C GLU A 86 -13.72 -14.08 -3.26
N LEU A 87 -12.43 -14.26 -2.96
CA LEU A 87 -11.82 -13.79 -1.72
C LEU A 87 -11.76 -12.27 -1.67
N VAL A 88 -11.43 -11.60 -2.77
CA VAL A 88 -11.47 -10.14 -2.86
C VAL A 88 -12.88 -9.64 -2.54
N LYS A 89 -13.92 -10.17 -3.21
CA LYS A 89 -15.32 -9.81 -2.93
C LYS A 89 -15.71 -10.09 -1.48
N LYS A 90 -15.24 -11.20 -0.91
CA LYS A 90 -15.51 -11.53 0.48
C LYS A 90 -14.89 -10.49 1.43
N ILE A 91 -13.63 -10.14 1.23
CA ILE A 91 -12.90 -9.16 2.06
C ILE A 91 -13.47 -7.74 1.90
N THR A 92 -13.74 -7.30 0.66
CA THR A 92 -14.09 -5.91 0.38
C THR A 92 -15.60 -5.62 0.45
N ILE A 93 -16.45 -6.65 0.45
CA ILE A 93 -17.91 -6.49 0.45
C ILE A 93 -18.55 -7.24 1.62
N LYS A 94 -18.44 -8.58 1.65
CA LYS A 94 -19.20 -9.40 2.61
C LYS A 94 -18.73 -9.21 4.06
N ASP A 95 -17.42 -9.28 4.25
CA ASP A 95 -16.76 -9.22 5.55
C ASP A 95 -16.07 -7.86 5.77
N PHE A 96 -16.50 -6.82 5.04
CA PHE A 96 -15.87 -5.50 5.02
C PHE A 96 -15.68 -4.89 6.41
N GLU A 97 -16.60 -5.14 7.34
CA GLU A 97 -16.53 -4.68 8.73
C GLU A 97 -15.29 -5.20 9.49
N HIS A 98 -14.68 -6.32 9.06
CA HIS A 98 -13.42 -6.81 9.63
C HIS A 98 -12.17 -6.17 8.99
N PHE A 99 -12.33 -5.50 7.83
CA PHE A 99 -11.25 -4.96 7.01
C PHE A 99 -11.44 -3.46 6.71
N LEU A 100 -12.04 -2.72 7.65
CA LEU A 100 -12.35 -1.30 7.51
C LEU A 100 -11.10 -0.43 7.30
N ASP A 101 -10.04 -0.73 8.04
CA ASP A 101 -8.89 0.15 8.17
C ASP A 101 -7.85 -0.11 7.08
N HIS A 102 -7.42 0.96 6.42
CA HIS A 102 -6.28 0.91 5.52
C HIS A 102 -4.97 1.00 6.30
N ARG A 103 -3.89 0.56 5.65
CA ARG A 103 -2.55 0.77 6.18
C ARG A 103 -2.20 2.26 6.12
N VAL A 104 -1.95 2.84 7.28
CA VAL A 104 -1.49 4.22 7.40
C VAL A 104 0.01 4.30 7.12
N PHE A 105 0.37 5.16 6.17
CA PHE A 105 1.77 5.44 5.81
C PHE A 105 2.32 6.70 6.50
N ILE A 106 1.43 7.62 6.91
CA ILE A 106 1.79 8.93 7.48
C ILE A 106 1.09 9.08 8.83
N ASP A 107 1.88 9.33 9.87
CA ASP A 107 1.37 9.58 11.22
C ASP A 107 0.77 10.98 11.30
N GLU A 108 -0.46 11.11 11.81
CA GLU A 108 -1.14 12.39 12.03
C GLU A 108 -0.31 13.35 12.88
N LYS A 109 0.48 12.84 13.83
CA LYS A 109 1.35 13.69 14.65
C LYS A 109 2.49 14.31 13.87
N LYS A 110 2.90 13.68 12.77
CA LYS A 110 4.00 14.15 11.91
C LYS A 110 3.49 15.02 10.78
N ASP A 111 2.33 14.67 10.23
CA ASP A 111 1.66 15.44 9.19
C ASP A 111 0.14 15.34 9.39
N PRO A 112 -0.46 16.37 10.03
CA PRO A 112 -1.89 16.38 10.29
C PRO A 112 -2.75 16.41 9.01
N LEU A 113 -2.25 16.98 7.91
CA LEU A 113 -3.00 17.10 6.66
C LEU A 113 -3.17 15.72 6.01
N PHE A 114 -2.07 14.99 5.83
CA PHE A 114 -2.13 13.64 5.26
C PHE A 114 -2.57 12.59 6.28
N GLY A 115 -2.32 12.78 7.57
CA GLY A 115 -2.76 11.86 8.61
C GLY A 115 -4.28 11.82 8.80
N ARG A 116 -4.98 12.93 8.50
CA ARG A 116 -6.46 13.05 8.63
C ARG A 116 -7.22 12.89 7.32
N ASN A 117 -6.55 12.49 6.23
CA ASN A 117 -7.24 12.23 4.98
C ASN A 117 -8.18 11.00 5.11
N LEU A 118 -9.21 10.91 4.27
CA LEU A 118 -10.22 9.84 4.34
C LEU A 118 -9.63 8.42 4.19
N LEU A 119 -8.50 8.24 3.52
CA LEU A 119 -7.85 6.92 3.38
C LEU A 119 -6.99 6.57 4.61
N SER A 120 -6.64 7.54 5.45
CA SER A 120 -5.83 7.35 6.66
C SER A 120 -6.68 7.17 7.92
N LEU A 121 -7.90 7.74 7.95
CA LEU A 121 -8.84 7.61 9.06
C LEU A 121 -9.23 6.14 9.29
N LYS A 122 -9.58 5.82 10.54
CA LYS A 122 -9.90 4.45 10.98
C LYS A 122 -11.24 4.36 11.69
N GLY A 123 -11.82 3.16 11.69
CA GLY A 123 -13.02 2.83 12.46
C GLY A 123 -14.16 3.82 12.27
N GLN A 124 -14.70 4.34 13.38
CA GLN A 124 -15.88 5.21 13.38
C GLN A 124 -15.60 6.58 12.74
N GLU A 125 -14.44 7.18 12.97
CA GLU A 125 -14.10 8.48 12.39
C GLU A 125 -14.09 8.43 10.86
N TRP A 126 -13.59 7.33 10.30
CA TRP A 126 -13.67 7.07 8.87
C TRP A 126 -15.12 6.94 8.39
N LYS A 127 -15.97 6.19 9.11
CA LYS A 127 -17.39 6.02 8.76
C LYS A 127 -18.13 7.35 8.74
N ASP A 128 -17.92 8.18 9.76
CA ASP A 128 -18.57 9.49 9.90
C ASP A 128 -18.13 10.45 8.80
N MET A 129 -16.82 10.53 8.54
CA MET A 129 -16.28 11.37 7.48
C MET A 129 -16.75 10.90 6.09
N ARG A 130 -16.75 9.59 5.84
CA ARG A 130 -17.25 9.02 4.58
C ARG A 130 -18.72 9.33 4.37
N SER A 131 -19.54 9.16 5.40
CA SER A 131 -20.98 9.47 5.36
C SER A 131 -21.22 10.95 5.04
N THR A 132 -20.41 11.83 5.63
CA THR A 132 -20.49 13.28 5.41
C THR A 132 -20.10 13.69 3.99
N LEU A 133 -19.05 13.08 3.42
CA LEU A 133 -18.52 13.46 2.11
C LEU A 133 -19.27 12.82 0.94
N SER A 134 -19.80 11.61 1.11
CA SER A 134 -20.43 10.84 0.02
C SER A 134 -21.54 11.60 -0.74
N PRO A 135 -22.44 12.37 -0.08
CA PRO A 135 -23.49 13.13 -0.77
C PRO A 135 -22.97 14.17 -1.78
N ALA A 136 -21.76 14.70 -1.57
CA ALA A 136 -21.15 15.70 -2.44
C ALA A 136 -20.73 15.12 -3.80
N PHE A 137 -20.48 13.81 -3.87
CA PHE A 137 -19.99 13.10 -5.06
C PHE A 137 -21.09 12.28 -5.77
N THR A 138 -22.36 12.57 -5.50
CA THR A 138 -23.47 11.93 -6.20
C THR A 138 -23.49 12.30 -7.69
N SER A 139 -24.05 11.43 -8.54
CA SER A 139 -24.09 11.67 -9.99
C SER A 139 -24.79 12.99 -10.36
N SER A 140 -25.79 13.43 -9.60
CA SER A 140 -26.44 14.72 -9.80
C SER A 140 -25.51 15.90 -9.51
N LYS A 141 -24.75 15.86 -8.40
CA LYS A 141 -23.75 16.88 -8.07
C LYS A 141 -22.60 16.90 -9.07
N MET A 142 -22.11 15.73 -9.49
CA MET A 142 -21.07 15.63 -10.52
C MET A 142 -21.52 16.21 -11.86
N LYS A 143 -22.79 16.01 -12.27
CA LYS A 143 -23.34 16.65 -13.48
C LYS A 143 -23.36 18.17 -13.39
N LEU A 144 -23.63 18.74 -12.22
CA LEU A 144 -23.58 20.19 -12.01
C LEU A 144 -22.15 20.74 -12.06
N MET A 145 -21.14 19.94 -11.68
CA MET A 145 -19.73 20.34 -11.73
C MET A 145 -19.11 20.25 -13.14
N LEU A 146 -19.67 19.40 -14.00
CA LEU A 146 -19.12 19.10 -15.32
C LEU A 146 -18.85 20.34 -16.19
N PRO A 147 -19.73 21.35 -16.28
CA PRO A 147 -19.46 22.55 -17.09
C PRO A 147 -18.21 23.31 -16.62
N PHE A 148 -18.00 23.43 -15.31
CA PHE A 148 -16.81 24.09 -14.76
C PHE A 148 -15.54 23.29 -15.04
N MET A 149 -15.62 21.96 -14.99
CA MET A 149 -14.48 21.10 -15.34
C MET A 149 -14.11 21.24 -16.84
N ALA A 150 -15.12 21.34 -17.71
CA ALA A 150 -14.91 21.55 -19.14
C ALA A 150 -14.27 22.92 -19.41
N GLU A 151 -14.76 23.98 -18.75
CA GLU A 151 -14.20 25.32 -18.87
C GLU A 151 -12.71 25.37 -18.48
N VAL A 152 -12.33 24.76 -17.35
CA VAL A 152 -10.92 24.66 -16.94
C VAL A 152 -10.10 23.86 -17.97
N GLY A 153 -10.69 22.82 -18.56
CA GLY A 153 -10.08 22.06 -19.66
C GLY A 153 -9.81 22.92 -20.89
N ASP A 154 -10.78 23.73 -21.31
CA ASP A 154 -10.65 24.64 -22.45
C ASP A 154 -9.60 25.73 -22.18
N GLN A 155 -9.58 26.30 -20.98
CA GLN A 155 -8.56 27.26 -20.55
C GLN A 155 -7.15 26.66 -20.58
N LEU A 156 -7.00 25.41 -20.14
CA LEU A 156 -5.74 24.68 -20.20
C LEU A 156 -5.29 24.52 -21.66
N VAL A 157 -6.18 24.08 -22.55
CA VAL A 157 -5.87 23.89 -23.98
C VAL A 157 -5.48 25.21 -24.64
N HIS A 158 -6.21 26.30 -24.37
CA HIS A 158 -5.90 27.63 -24.87
C HIS A 158 -4.49 28.07 -24.44
N THR A 159 -4.21 27.97 -23.14
CA THR A 159 -2.93 28.35 -22.55
C THR A 159 -1.76 27.56 -23.13
N LEU A 160 -1.95 26.26 -23.37
CA LEU A 160 -0.95 25.40 -24.01
C LEU A 160 -0.71 25.82 -25.47
N LYS A 161 -1.76 26.10 -26.24
CA LYS A 161 -1.63 26.57 -27.64
C LYS A 161 -0.87 27.89 -27.72
N ASP A 162 -1.15 28.82 -26.83
CA ASP A 162 -0.43 30.10 -26.78
C ASP A 162 1.03 29.92 -26.39
N SER A 163 1.31 29.04 -25.43
CA SER A 163 2.68 28.68 -25.04
C SER A 163 3.47 28.09 -26.21
N ILE A 164 2.85 27.20 -27.00
CA ILE A 164 3.47 26.61 -28.20
C ILE A 164 3.76 27.68 -29.26
N LYS A 165 2.78 28.56 -29.56
CA LYS A 165 2.97 29.64 -30.54
C LYS A 165 4.11 30.58 -30.14
N LYS A 166 4.19 30.96 -28.86
CA LYS A 166 5.28 31.79 -28.32
C LYS A 166 6.64 31.09 -28.40
N SER A 167 6.68 29.78 -28.18
CA SER A 167 7.92 28.99 -28.31
C SER A 167 8.40 28.88 -29.76
N ASN A 168 7.50 28.76 -30.73
CA ASN A 168 7.84 28.67 -32.16
C ASN A 168 8.14 30.03 -32.81
N SER A 169 7.91 31.13 -32.10
CA SER A 169 8.21 32.49 -32.55
C SER A 169 9.56 33.01 -32.04
N LYS A 170 10.32 32.18 -31.30
CA LYS A 170 11.71 32.39 -30.92
C LYS A 170 12.59 31.44 -31.73
#